data_AF-G6FPK1-F1
#
_entry.id   AF-G6FPK1-F1
#
_cell.length_a   1.000
_cell.length_b   1.000
_cell.length_c   1.000
_cell.angle_alpha   90.00
_cell.angle_beta   90.00
_cell.angle_gamma   90.00
#
_symmetry.space_group_name_H-M   'P 1'
#
loop_
_entity.id
_entity.type
_entity.pdbx_description
1 polymer ?
#
loop_
_entity_poly.entity_id
_entity_poly.type
_entity_poly.pdbx_seq_one_letter_code
_entity_poly.pdbx_strand_id
1 'polypeptide(L)'
;MLRKPKKRWTPSNWASWKPFGIGEQYPNNYFEVFRAIWLSRDRLPYAWNILNQGVCDGCALGTTGMRDWTLDGIHLCNVRLRLLRMNTMPALNPELLADVGQLQMHKSAKLRQLGRLPYPMIRQCGEKGFRQVSWDEALDVIATRIRATTPDRLSFYITSRGTVNETYYAIQKAVRAMEIILIMLLVFAILPVPPD
;
A
#
# COMPACT_ATOMS: atom_id res chain seq x y z
N MET A 1 0.44 -3.32 29.23
CA MET A 1 -0.88 -2.92 29.77
C MET A 1 -1.42 -1.74 28.96
N LEU A 2 -2.72 -1.70 28.61
CA LEU A 2 -3.35 -0.56 27.94
C LEU A 2 -4.48 0.02 28.81
N ARG A 3 -4.31 1.26 29.32
CA ARG A 3 -5.32 2.11 29.98
C ARG A 3 -4.63 3.43 30.43
N LYS A 4 -5.22 4.63 30.42
CA LYS A 4 -6.52 5.12 29.92
C LYS A 4 -6.26 6.41 29.10
N PRO A 5 -6.92 6.64 27.94
CA PRO A 5 -6.85 7.90 27.22
C PRO A 5 -7.58 9.05 27.96
N LYS A 6 -7.47 10.25 27.38
CA LYS A 6 -8.00 11.56 27.85
C LYS A 6 -7.21 12.16 29.01
N LYS A 7 -6.92 13.47 28.93
CA LYS A 7 -6.53 14.26 30.11
C LYS A 7 -7.31 15.57 30.27
N ARG A 8 -7.96 16.10 29.23
CA ARG A 8 -9.07 17.06 29.33
C ARG A 8 -10.15 16.76 28.29
N TRP A 9 -11.30 17.40 28.51
CA TRP A 9 -12.56 17.36 27.77
C TRP A 9 -12.44 17.62 26.25
N THR A 10 -13.57 17.55 25.53
CA THR A 10 -14.35 18.75 25.08
C THR A 10 -15.68 18.32 24.44
N PRO A 11 -16.42 17.41 25.10
CA PRO A 11 -17.48 16.57 24.52
C PRO A 11 -17.27 15.86 23.17
N SER A 12 -16.37 16.36 22.30
CA SER A 12 -15.11 15.75 21.81
C SER A 12 -15.09 14.35 21.19
N ASN A 13 -15.92 13.43 21.68
CA ASN A 13 -16.08 12.08 21.20
C ASN A 13 -17.38 11.95 20.37
N TRP A 14 -18.10 13.05 20.16
CA TRP A 14 -19.40 13.09 19.50
C TRP A 14 -19.33 12.77 18.01
N ALA A 15 -20.13 11.79 17.57
CA ALA A 15 -20.34 11.45 16.16
C ALA A 15 -21.00 12.59 15.36
N SER A 16 -21.64 13.53 16.04
CA SER A 16 -21.96 14.83 15.49
C SER A 16 -22.10 15.85 16.60
N TRP A 17 -21.22 16.86 16.60
CA TRP A 17 -21.69 18.26 16.52
C TRP A 17 -21.33 18.83 15.13
N LYS A 18 -21.55 17.95 14.14
CA LYS A 18 -21.34 18.09 12.70
C LYS A 18 -19.91 18.39 12.20
N PRO A 19 -18.89 17.66 12.67
CA PRO A 19 -17.79 17.21 11.79
C PRO A 19 -17.47 15.72 12.06
N PHE A 20 -17.85 14.74 11.23
CA PHE A 20 -17.77 14.66 9.77
C PHE A 20 -19.11 14.41 9.05
N GLY A 21 -20.21 14.94 9.60
CA GLY A 21 -21.54 14.85 8.99
C GLY A 21 -22.46 16.03 9.25
N ILE A 22 -22.34 17.11 8.46
CA ILE A 22 -23.38 18.15 8.40
C ILE A 22 -24.53 17.63 7.53
N GLY A 23 -25.28 16.64 8.02
CA GLY A 23 -26.45 16.08 7.33
C GLY A 23 -26.54 14.56 7.42
N GLU A 24 -25.39 13.88 7.24
CA GLU A 24 -25.29 12.42 6.99
C GLU A 24 -26.01 12.00 5.68
N GLN A 25 -25.82 10.81 5.10
CA GLN A 25 -25.14 9.60 5.58
C GLN A 25 -23.85 9.27 4.82
N TYR A 26 -22.74 9.14 5.57
CA TYR A 26 -21.41 8.60 5.23
C TYR A 26 -20.70 9.09 3.96
N PRO A 27 -19.41 9.45 4.07
CA PRO A 27 -18.80 10.40 5.00
C PRO A 27 -18.46 11.72 4.29
N ASN A 28 -18.70 12.87 4.93
CA ASN A 28 -18.61 14.21 4.29
C ASN A 28 -17.17 14.77 4.19
N ASN A 29 -16.19 13.97 3.79
CA ASN A 29 -14.79 14.39 3.74
C ASN A 29 -14.37 14.99 2.38
N TYR A 30 -15.05 16.08 1.99
CA TYR A 30 -14.79 16.78 0.73
C TYR A 30 -13.32 17.19 0.56
N PHE A 31 -12.59 17.47 1.64
CA PHE A 31 -11.17 17.81 1.57
C PHE A 31 -10.29 16.66 1.01
N GLU A 32 -10.54 15.41 1.38
CA GLU A 32 -9.81 14.28 0.77
C GLU A 32 -10.21 14.07 -0.70
N VAL A 33 -11.43 14.44 -1.12
CA VAL A 33 -11.84 14.44 -2.53
C VAL A 33 -11.05 15.50 -3.32
N PHE A 34 -11.05 16.76 -2.86
CA PHE A 34 -10.25 17.83 -3.49
C PHE A 34 -8.76 17.48 -3.53
N ARG A 35 -8.22 16.91 -2.44
CA ARG A 35 -6.84 16.42 -2.38
C ARG A 35 -6.56 15.32 -3.40
N ALA A 36 -7.46 14.34 -3.56
CA ALA A 36 -7.29 13.24 -4.51
C ALA A 36 -7.34 13.73 -5.96
N ILE A 37 -8.25 14.67 -6.27
CA ILE A 37 -8.32 15.37 -7.56
C ILE A 37 -7.00 16.10 -7.83
N TRP A 38 -6.53 16.92 -6.88
CA TRP A 38 -5.28 17.68 -7.04
C TRP A 38 -4.05 16.77 -7.23
N LEU A 39 -3.96 15.69 -6.45
CA LEU A 39 -2.87 14.72 -6.56
C LEU A 39 -2.91 13.92 -7.87
N SER A 40 -4.09 13.70 -8.46
CA SER A 40 -4.28 12.92 -9.69
C SER A 40 -4.56 13.78 -10.93
N ARG A 41 -4.31 15.10 -10.84
CA ARG A 41 -4.64 16.08 -11.89
C ARG A 41 -3.95 15.82 -13.23
N ASP A 42 -2.84 15.10 -13.20
CA ASP A 42 -2.06 14.62 -14.35
C ASP A 42 -2.71 13.46 -15.11
N ARG A 43 -3.70 12.78 -14.51
CA ARG A 43 -4.36 11.58 -15.07
C ARG A 43 -5.88 11.52 -14.77
N LEU A 44 -6.58 12.67 -14.72
CA LEU A 44 -7.99 12.73 -14.31
C LEU A 44 -8.94 11.76 -15.05
N PRO A 45 -8.90 11.60 -16.39
CA PRO A 45 -9.78 10.65 -17.08
C PRO A 45 -9.55 9.20 -16.65
N TYR A 46 -8.29 8.84 -16.42
CA TYR A 46 -7.92 7.50 -15.94
C TYR A 46 -8.31 7.30 -14.47
N ALA A 47 -8.13 8.34 -13.63
CA ALA A 47 -8.60 8.35 -12.24
C ALA A 47 -10.12 8.15 -12.16
N TRP A 48 -10.88 8.81 -13.05
CA TRP A 48 -12.33 8.66 -13.15
C TRP A 48 -12.74 7.25 -13.58
N ASN A 49 -12.03 6.65 -14.54
CA ASN A 49 -12.26 5.26 -14.94
C ASN A 49 -11.99 4.26 -13.79
N ILE A 50 -10.91 4.44 -13.02
CA ILE A 50 -10.63 3.62 -11.82
C ILE A 50 -11.77 3.74 -10.79
N LEU A 51 -12.30 4.95 -10.58
CA LEU A 51 -13.41 5.15 -9.63
C LEU A 51 -14.74 4.56 -10.13
N ASN A 52 -15.02 4.61 -11.44
CA ASN A 52 -16.30 4.16 -12.01
C ASN A 52 -16.34 2.68 -12.43
N GLN A 53 -15.21 2.07 -12.75
CA GLN A 53 -15.12 0.70 -13.28
C GLN A 53 -14.23 -0.22 -12.43
N GLY A 54 -13.35 0.35 -11.61
CA GLY A 54 -12.44 -0.42 -10.75
C GLY A 54 -13.08 -0.87 -9.44
N VAL A 55 -12.47 -1.90 -8.83
CA VAL A 55 -12.72 -2.33 -7.45
C VAL A 55 -11.99 -1.45 -6.44
N CYS A 56 -12.20 -1.64 -5.14
CA CYS A 56 -11.50 -0.89 -4.10
C CYS A 56 -10.24 -1.62 -3.59
N ASP A 57 -9.05 -1.07 -3.87
CA ASP A 57 -7.75 -1.58 -3.38
C ASP A 57 -7.60 -1.59 -1.83
N GLY A 58 -8.56 -1.01 -1.10
CA GLY A 58 -8.56 -0.91 0.36
C GLY A 58 -9.64 -1.73 1.07
N CYS A 59 -10.57 -2.35 0.33
CA CYS A 59 -11.71 -3.07 0.89
C CYS A 59 -11.92 -4.38 0.11
N ALA A 60 -11.77 -5.53 0.77
CA ALA A 60 -11.74 -6.83 0.10
C ALA A 60 -13.09 -7.30 -0.49
N LEU A 61 -14.20 -6.63 -0.17
CA LEU A 61 -15.57 -6.99 -0.54
C LEU A 61 -16.41 -5.73 -0.78
N GLY A 62 -17.43 -5.83 -1.64
CA GLY A 62 -18.53 -4.85 -1.76
C GLY A 62 -18.48 -3.97 -3.01
N THR A 63 -17.36 -3.30 -3.25
CA THR A 63 -17.35 -2.11 -4.11
C THR A 63 -16.91 -2.38 -5.55
N THR A 64 -17.82 -2.17 -6.50
CA THR A 64 -17.54 -2.13 -7.94
C THR A 64 -17.94 -0.75 -8.48
N GLY A 65 -17.00 -0.09 -9.14
CA GLY A 65 -17.19 1.32 -9.50
C GLY A 65 -17.44 2.17 -8.26
N MET A 66 -18.41 3.08 -8.29
CA MET A 66 -18.75 3.96 -7.17
C MET A 66 -19.89 3.45 -6.29
N ARG A 67 -20.27 2.16 -6.36
CA ARG A 67 -21.40 1.57 -5.62
C ARG A 67 -21.00 0.29 -4.91
N ASP A 68 -21.80 -0.15 -3.94
CA ASP A 68 -21.77 -1.50 -3.39
C ASP A 68 -23.18 -2.07 -3.24
N TRP A 69 -23.28 -3.24 -2.60
CA TRP A 69 -24.54 -3.93 -2.28
C TRP A 69 -25.05 -3.69 -0.84
N THR A 70 -24.40 -2.81 -0.07
CA THR A 70 -24.61 -2.63 1.38
C THR A 70 -25.23 -1.28 1.71
N LEU A 71 -24.90 -0.24 0.95
CA LEU A 71 -25.35 1.14 1.15
C LEU A 71 -25.82 1.75 -0.17
N ASP A 72 -26.99 2.37 -0.15
CA ASP A 72 -27.46 3.19 -1.27
C ASP A 72 -26.56 4.43 -1.46
N GLY A 73 -26.28 4.77 -2.73
CA GLY A 73 -25.55 5.99 -3.10
C GLY A 73 -24.10 5.75 -3.56
N ILE A 74 -23.19 6.66 -3.18
CA ILE A 74 -21.79 6.66 -3.62
C ILE A 74 -20.90 6.05 -2.54
N HIS A 75 -20.34 4.87 -2.79
CA HIS A 75 -19.31 4.30 -1.92
C HIS A 75 -17.91 4.79 -2.34
N LEU A 76 -17.46 5.88 -1.70
CA LEU A 76 -16.11 6.42 -1.89
C LEU A 76 -15.45 6.79 -0.55
N CYS A 77 -14.63 5.88 -0.03
CA CYS A 77 -13.97 6.06 1.27
C CYS A 77 -12.61 6.79 1.16
N ASN A 78 -12.18 7.41 2.26
CA ASN A 78 -10.88 8.08 2.38
C ASN A 78 -9.68 7.17 2.04
N VAL A 79 -9.80 5.86 2.31
CA VAL A 79 -8.73 4.90 1.99
C VAL A 79 -8.59 4.79 0.47
N ARG A 80 -9.69 4.58 -0.26
CA ARG A 80 -9.69 4.51 -1.73
C ARG A 80 -9.17 5.80 -2.37
N LEU A 81 -9.60 6.96 -1.88
CA LEU A 81 -9.10 8.28 -2.35
C LEU A 81 -7.59 8.44 -2.16
N ARG A 82 -7.02 7.93 -1.06
CA ARG A 82 -5.57 7.97 -0.78
C ARG A 82 -4.78 6.95 -1.58
N LEU A 83 -5.35 5.78 -1.87
CA LEU A 83 -4.74 4.74 -2.69
C LEU A 83 -4.79 5.07 -4.19
N LEU A 84 -5.80 5.84 -4.65
CA LEU A 84 -5.98 6.27 -6.04
C LEU A 84 -4.69 6.82 -6.67
N ARG A 85 -3.88 7.59 -5.91
CA ARG A 85 -2.62 8.14 -6.42
C ARG A 85 -1.57 7.07 -6.77
N MET A 86 -1.61 5.88 -6.17
CA MET A 86 -0.70 4.78 -6.52
C MET A 86 -1.01 4.17 -7.89
N ASN A 87 -2.28 4.24 -8.32
CA ASN A 87 -2.70 3.82 -9.64
C ASN A 87 -2.44 4.90 -10.71
N THR A 88 -2.65 6.18 -10.35
CA THR A 88 -2.54 7.32 -11.29
C THR A 88 -1.15 7.92 -11.43
N MET A 89 -0.21 7.62 -10.53
CA MET A 89 1.17 8.12 -10.63
C MET A 89 1.88 7.63 -11.90
N PRO A 90 2.75 8.46 -12.52
CA PRO A 90 3.56 8.05 -13.66
C PRO A 90 4.58 6.98 -13.26
N ALA A 91 5.14 6.31 -14.27
CA ALA A 91 6.33 5.50 -14.09
C ALA A 91 7.49 6.37 -13.55
N LEU A 92 8.24 5.84 -12.60
CA LEU A 92 9.50 6.39 -12.12
C LEU A 92 10.56 6.34 -13.24
N ASN A 93 11.43 7.35 -13.33
CA ASN A 93 12.62 7.29 -14.20
C ASN A 93 13.65 6.30 -13.60
N PRO A 94 13.98 5.17 -14.26
CA PRO A 94 14.91 4.17 -13.74
C PRO A 94 16.33 4.69 -13.49
N GLU A 95 16.75 5.77 -14.17
CA GLU A 95 18.07 6.40 -13.97
C GLU A 95 18.27 6.87 -12.53
N LEU A 96 17.20 7.28 -11.84
CA LEU A 96 17.23 7.67 -10.43
C LEU A 96 17.62 6.51 -9.49
N LEU A 97 17.56 5.27 -9.98
CA LEU A 97 17.93 4.07 -9.23
C LEU A 97 19.39 3.66 -9.48
N ALA A 98 20.11 4.30 -10.40
CA ALA A 98 21.51 4.00 -10.70
C ALA A 98 22.49 4.37 -9.56
N ASP A 99 22.03 5.07 -8.52
CA ASP A 99 22.81 5.43 -7.35
C ASP A 99 21.97 5.39 -6.06
N VAL A 100 22.12 4.31 -5.27
CA VAL A 100 21.38 4.14 -4.00
C VAL A 100 21.79 5.18 -2.95
N GLY A 101 23.02 5.71 -3.02
CA GLY A 101 23.50 6.72 -2.09
C GLY A 101 22.66 8.00 -2.13
N GLN A 102 22.15 8.38 -3.31
CA GLN A 102 21.26 9.52 -3.46
C GLN A 102 19.88 9.26 -2.84
N LEU A 103 19.35 8.04 -3.01
CA LEU A 103 18.05 7.65 -2.46
C LEU A 103 18.05 7.62 -0.92
N GLN A 104 19.17 7.25 -0.29
CA GLN A 104 19.33 7.25 1.17
C GLN A 104 19.19 8.64 1.81
N MET A 105 19.46 9.72 1.05
CA MET A 105 19.28 11.10 1.51
C MET A 105 17.80 11.56 1.57
N HIS A 106 16.84 10.71 1.20
CA HIS A 106 15.43 11.08 1.08
C HIS A 106 14.52 10.34 2.07
N LYS A 107 13.63 11.10 2.73
CA LYS A 107 12.56 10.55 3.57
C LYS A 107 11.60 9.71 2.71
N SER A 108 11.03 8.64 3.28
CA SER A 108 10.14 7.71 2.57
C SER A 108 8.95 8.38 1.87
N ALA A 109 8.47 9.53 2.36
CA ALA A 109 7.43 10.31 1.71
C ALA A 109 7.87 10.88 0.35
N LYS A 110 9.14 11.30 0.22
CA LYS A 110 9.73 11.81 -1.03
C LYS A 110 10.02 10.67 -2.00
N LEU A 111 10.55 9.54 -1.50
CA LEU A 111 10.80 8.36 -2.32
C LEU A 111 9.52 7.84 -3.01
N ARG A 112 8.38 7.78 -2.30
CA ARG A 112 7.08 7.41 -2.91
C ARG A 112 6.55 8.40 -3.95
N GLN A 113 7.08 9.63 -4.00
CA GLN A 113 6.70 10.64 -5.01
C GLN A 113 7.50 10.53 -6.30
N LEU A 114 8.55 9.69 -6.36
CA LEU A 114 9.36 9.50 -7.55
C LEU A 114 8.62 8.76 -8.69
N GLY A 115 7.52 8.06 -8.38
CA GLY A 115 6.67 7.35 -9.34
C GLY A 115 6.51 5.86 -9.02
N ARG A 116 5.78 5.16 -9.88
CA ARG A 116 5.60 3.70 -9.81
C ARG A 116 6.78 3.00 -10.48
N LEU A 117 7.31 1.93 -9.87
CA LEU A 117 8.26 1.02 -10.53
C LEU A 117 7.55 0.28 -11.67
N PRO A 118 7.96 0.46 -12.95
CA PRO A 118 7.27 -0.17 -14.09
C PRO A 118 7.81 -1.58 -14.42
N TYR A 119 9.06 -1.87 -14.02
CA TYR A 119 9.77 -3.10 -14.34
C TYR A 119 10.48 -3.66 -13.09
N PRO A 120 10.83 -4.96 -13.07
CA PRO A 120 11.71 -5.52 -12.06
C PRO A 120 13.11 -4.87 -12.11
N MET A 121 13.70 -4.68 -10.93
CA MET A 121 15.00 -4.04 -10.75
C MET A 121 15.86 -4.94 -9.85
N ILE A 122 17.08 -5.25 -10.27
CA ILE A 122 18.06 -6.03 -9.48
C ILE A 122 19.22 -5.12 -9.06
N ARG A 123 19.71 -5.32 -7.85
CA ARG A 123 20.99 -4.79 -7.35
C ARG A 123 21.76 -5.90 -6.68
N GLN A 124 23.00 -6.11 -7.10
CA GLN A 124 23.93 -7.07 -6.52
C GLN A 124 24.78 -6.46 -5.40
N CYS A 125 25.52 -7.31 -4.68
CA CYS A 125 26.49 -6.83 -3.69
C CYS A 125 27.60 -6.05 -4.39
N GLY A 126 28.00 -4.91 -3.82
CA GLY A 126 29.01 -4.01 -4.40
C GLY A 126 28.49 -3.04 -5.48
N GLU A 127 27.33 -3.28 -6.09
CA GLU A 127 26.79 -2.37 -7.12
C GLU A 127 26.33 -1.03 -6.52
N LYS A 128 26.57 0.07 -7.27
CA LYS A 128 26.19 1.43 -6.87
C LYS A 128 24.66 1.65 -6.89
N GLY A 129 23.98 1.01 -7.84
CA GLY A 129 22.58 1.23 -8.18
C GLY A 129 21.83 -0.07 -8.45
N PHE A 130 20.62 0.07 -8.98
CA PHE A 130 19.83 -1.02 -9.54
C PHE A 130 19.90 -1.00 -11.07
N ARG A 131 19.91 -2.18 -11.68
CA ARG A 131 19.72 -2.39 -13.12
C ARG A 131 18.30 -2.92 -13.39
N GLN A 132 17.69 -2.45 -14.48
CA GLN A 132 16.42 -3.01 -14.97
C GLN A 132 16.63 -4.40 -15.56
N VAL A 133 15.73 -5.34 -15.26
CA VAL A 133 15.78 -6.73 -15.75
C VAL A 133 14.45 -7.15 -16.34
N SER A 134 14.42 -8.26 -17.10
CA SER A 134 13.15 -8.86 -17.54
C SER A 134 12.44 -9.58 -16.39
N TRP A 135 11.15 -9.91 -16.57
CA TRP A 135 10.43 -10.73 -15.61
C TRP A 135 11.03 -12.13 -15.51
N ASP A 136 11.44 -12.73 -16.63
CA ASP A 136 12.08 -14.05 -16.64
C ASP A 136 13.42 -14.03 -15.88
N GLU A 137 14.29 -13.04 -16.13
CA GLU A 137 15.56 -12.86 -15.41
C GLU A 137 15.32 -12.68 -13.90
N ALA A 138 14.34 -11.86 -13.52
CA ALA A 138 13.98 -11.67 -12.12
C ALA A 138 13.49 -12.96 -11.45
N LEU A 139 12.61 -13.71 -12.11
CA LEU A 139 12.04 -14.95 -11.60
C LEU A 139 13.09 -16.07 -11.53
N ASP A 140 13.98 -16.18 -12.51
CA ASP A 140 15.08 -17.16 -12.51
C ASP A 140 16.09 -16.89 -11.41
N VAL A 141 16.46 -15.62 -11.17
CA VAL A 141 17.33 -15.23 -10.06
C VAL A 141 16.67 -15.57 -8.72
N ILE A 142 15.39 -15.24 -8.53
CA ILE A 142 14.63 -15.56 -7.32
C ILE A 142 14.55 -17.07 -7.11
N ALA A 143 14.11 -17.83 -8.11
CA ALA A 143 13.94 -19.28 -8.02
C ALA A 143 15.27 -20.01 -7.78
N THR A 144 16.37 -19.54 -8.39
CA THR A 144 17.71 -20.09 -8.17
C THR A 144 18.20 -19.82 -6.75
N ARG A 145 17.95 -18.63 -6.19
CA ARG A 145 18.28 -18.31 -4.80
C ARG A 145 17.43 -19.11 -3.79
N ILE A 146 16.15 -19.35 -4.09
CA ILE A 146 15.27 -20.19 -3.27
C ILE A 146 15.74 -21.65 -3.28
N ARG A 147 16.09 -22.21 -4.45
CA ARG A 147 16.66 -23.59 -4.56
C ARG A 147 18.02 -23.75 -3.87
N ALA A 148 18.79 -22.66 -3.76
CA ALA A 148 20.13 -22.66 -3.14
C ALA A 148 20.12 -22.34 -1.63
N THR A 149 18.94 -22.23 -0.99
CA THR A 149 18.81 -22.04 0.46
C THR A 149 17.97 -23.16 1.08
N THR A 150 18.08 -23.29 2.40
CA THR A 150 17.24 -24.18 3.21
C THR A 150 16.01 -23.44 3.77
N PRO A 151 14.90 -24.13 4.12
CA PRO A 151 13.66 -23.48 4.56
C PRO A 151 13.77 -22.67 5.86
N ASP A 152 14.68 -23.07 6.76
CA ASP A 152 15.01 -22.37 8.02
C ASP A 152 15.73 -21.02 7.81
N ARG A 153 16.33 -20.83 6.63
CA ARG A 153 17.07 -19.61 6.24
C ARG A 153 16.28 -18.69 5.32
N LEU A 154 15.03 -19.01 5.05
CA LEU A 154 14.13 -18.23 4.19
C LEU A 154 12.87 -17.84 4.97
N SER A 155 12.34 -16.65 4.70
CA SER A 155 11.12 -16.15 5.34
C SER A 155 10.43 -15.16 4.42
N PHE A 156 9.09 -15.19 4.42
CA PHE A 156 8.27 -14.28 3.63
C PHE A 156 7.56 -13.28 4.54
N TYR A 157 7.57 -12.01 4.12
CA TYR A 157 6.84 -10.91 4.75
C TYR A 157 5.89 -10.29 3.72
N ILE A 158 4.61 -10.14 4.09
CA ILE A 158 3.53 -9.69 3.19
C ILE A 158 2.79 -8.53 3.86
N THR A 159 2.58 -7.44 3.14
CA THR A 159 1.82 -6.26 3.62
C THR A 159 0.32 -6.46 3.47
N SER A 160 -0.45 -6.06 4.48
CA SER A 160 -1.93 -6.14 4.45
C SER A 160 -2.59 -5.03 3.65
N ARG A 161 -1.83 -4.03 3.22
CA ARG A 161 -2.32 -2.90 2.42
C ARG A 161 -1.83 -3.01 0.98
N GLY A 162 -2.77 -2.97 0.03
CA GLY A 162 -2.47 -3.14 -1.40
C GLY A 162 -2.23 -4.59 -1.81
N THR A 163 -2.75 -5.56 -1.03
CA THR A 163 -2.70 -6.99 -1.31
C THR A 163 -4.09 -7.57 -1.05
N VAL A 164 -4.57 -8.43 -1.93
CA VAL A 164 -5.90 -9.06 -1.83
C VAL A 164 -5.82 -10.42 -1.13
N ASN A 165 -6.96 -10.91 -0.64
CA ASN A 165 -7.03 -12.15 0.14
C ASN A 165 -6.56 -13.38 -0.66
N GLU A 166 -6.77 -13.36 -1.98
CA GLU A 166 -6.37 -14.37 -2.95
C GLU A 166 -4.84 -14.45 -3.05
N THR A 167 -4.15 -13.30 -3.06
CA THR A 167 -2.69 -13.23 -3.03
C THR A 167 -2.15 -13.77 -1.71
N TYR A 168 -2.77 -13.43 -0.58
CA TYR A 168 -2.44 -14.03 0.72
C TYR A 168 -2.60 -15.55 0.71
N TYR A 169 -3.73 -16.05 0.17
CA TYR A 169 -4.02 -17.48 0.08
C TYR A 169 -3.04 -18.23 -0.84
N ALA A 170 -2.67 -17.64 -1.98
CA ALA A 170 -1.70 -18.21 -2.91
C ALA A 170 -0.29 -18.27 -2.28
N ILE A 171 0.19 -17.16 -1.70
CA ILE A 171 1.53 -17.10 -1.10
C ILE A 171 1.61 -18.04 0.11
N GLN A 172 0.63 -18.05 1.02
CA GLN A 172 0.69 -18.96 2.18
C GLN A 172 0.70 -20.43 1.76
N LYS A 173 0.02 -20.80 0.66
CA LYS A 173 0.05 -22.17 0.12
C LYS A 173 1.44 -22.50 -0.45
N ALA A 174 2.00 -21.62 -1.28
CA ALA A 174 3.32 -21.83 -1.87
C ALA A 174 4.40 -21.93 -0.78
N VAL A 175 4.41 -21.01 0.18
CA VAL A 175 5.38 -20.97 1.28
C VAL A 175 5.30 -22.21 2.16
N ARG A 176 4.09 -22.69 2.51
CA ARG A 176 3.90 -23.93 3.26
C ARG A 176 4.27 -25.19 2.45
N ALA A 177 3.99 -25.22 1.15
CA ALA A 177 4.37 -26.34 0.28
C ALA A 177 5.89 -26.46 0.07
N MET A 178 6.64 -25.38 0.29
CA MET A 178 8.10 -25.36 0.33
C MET A 178 8.68 -25.56 1.74
N GLU A 179 7.84 -25.85 2.75
CA GLU A 179 8.21 -26.03 4.17
C GLU A 179 8.85 -24.77 4.82
N ILE A 180 8.64 -23.59 4.24
CA ILE A 180 9.23 -22.32 4.68
C ILE A 180 8.36 -21.64 5.76
N ILE A 181 9.01 -20.95 6.69
CA ILE A 181 8.33 -20.15 7.73
C ILE A 181 7.71 -18.88 7.12
N LEU A 182 6.39 -18.72 7.29
CA LEU A 182 5.66 -17.50 6.95
C LEU A 182 5.54 -16.58 8.17
N ILE A 183 6.18 -15.40 8.14
CA ILE A 183 6.08 -14.41 9.22
C ILE A 183 4.98 -13.40 8.88
N MET A 184 3.75 -13.72 9.27
CA MET A 184 2.59 -12.82 9.10
C MET A 184 2.51 -11.78 10.23
N LEU A 185 3.37 -10.77 10.16
CA LEU A 185 3.31 -9.62 11.06
C LEU A 185 2.13 -8.71 10.70
N LEU A 186 1.02 -8.85 11.44
CA LEU A 186 0.02 -7.79 11.57
C LEU A 186 0.69 -6.55 12.16
N VAL A 187 1.01 -5.57 11.32
CA VAL A 187 1.62 -4.30 11.74
C VAL A 187 0.60 -3.43 12.50
N PHE A 188 0.32 -3.82 13.74
CA PHE A 188 0.27 -2.80 14.79
C PHE A 188 1.70 -2.33 15.02
N ALA A 189 1.90 -1.01 15.11
CA ALA A 189 3.22 -0.43 15.29
C ALA A 189 3.75 -0.75 16.70
N ILE A 190 4.42 -1.89 16.84
CA ILE A 190 5.31 -2.16 17.96
C ILE A 190 6.58 -1.38 17.68
N LEU A 191 6.63 -0.15 18.20
CA LEU A 191 7.87 0.60 18.32
C LEU A 191 8.84 -0.23 19.19
N PRO A 192 10.15 -0.26 18.86
CA PRO A 192 11.11 -0.92 19.72
C PRO A 192 11.11 -0.23 21.09
N VAL A 193 10.94 -1.03 22.14
CA VAL A 193 11.32 -0.61 23.50
C VAL A 193 12.85 -0.57 23.50
N PRO A 194 13.49 0.57 23.80
CA PRO A 194 14.93 0.60 23.97
C PRO A 194 15.33 -0.26 25.19
N PRO A 195 16.52 -0.87 25.19
CA PRO A 195 16.98 -1.63 26.34
C PRO A 195 17.35 -0.69 27.49
N ASP A 196 16.59 -0.76 28.58
CA ASP A 196 16.98 -0.53 29.98
C ASP A 196 15.90 -1.20 30.88
#